data_AF-A0A497RYY3-F1
#
_entry.id   AF-A0A497RYY3-F1
#
_cell.length_a   1.000
_cell.length_b   1.000
_cell.length_c   1.000
_cell.angle_alpha   90.00
_cell.angle_beta   90.00
_cell.angle_gamma   90.00
#
_symmetry.space_group_name_H-M   'P 1'
#
loop_
_entity.id
_entity.type
_entity.pdbx_description
1 polymer ?
#
loop_
_entity_poly.entity_id
_entity_poly.type
_entity_poly.pdbx_seq_one_letter_code
_entity_poly.pdbx_strand_id
1 'polypeptide(L)'
;MDWRDIMIILGIIILLIIWGRILFKPTPTTTTITLTSTTTPITTTTTHPNLSTTTSLPITILLPNITTTSTTTTTPTTISGPPYIDYSPDECAEIESTHNRDSCYHNIAVRDQDSSLCQEIVNEQRRDICISAVIMKIAVSSQNVSKCEEIPLEVIRRKCIDLIK
;
A
#
# COMPACT_ATOMS: atom_id res chain seq x y z
N MET A 1 -31.58 43.35 23.05
CA MET A 1 -30.99 42.01 22.90
C MET A 1 -29.73 42.04 23.75
N ASP A 2 -29.83 41.55 24.97
CA ASP A 2 -28.75 41.71 25.94
C ASP A 2 -27.69 40.63 25.70
N TRP A 3 -26.45 40.92 26.12
CA TRP A 3 -25.33 39.96 26.04
C TRP A 3 -25.64 38.61 26.69
N ARG A 4 -26.55 38.60 27.68
CA ARG A 4 -27.05 37.38 28.32
C ARG A 4 -27.84 36.49 27.34
N ASP A 5 -28.66 37.07 26.48
CA ASP A 5 -29.45 36.33 25.50
C ASP A 5 -28.55 35.73 24.41
N ILE A 6 -27.51 36.47 24.01
CA ILE A 6 -26.54 36.02 23.00
C ILE A 6 -25.77 34.78 23.51
N MET A 7 -25.33 34.78 24.76
CA MET A 7 -24.61 33.65 25.34
C MET A 7 -25.49 32.40 25.47
N ILE A 8 -26.78 32.57 25.78
CA ILE A 8 -27.75 31.46 25.86
C ILE A 8 -27.97 30.84 24.47
N ILE A 9 -28.15 31.68 23.44
CA ILE A 9 -28.36 31.22 22.07
C ILE A 9 -27.11 30.48 21.54
N LEU A 10 -25.92 31.03 21.76
CA LEU A 10 -24.67 30.37 21.37
C LEU A 10 -24.48 29.02 22.09
N GLY A 11 -24.82 28.94 23.38
CA GLY A 11 -24.79 27.70 24.14
C GLY A 11 -25.72 26.62 23.58
N ILE A 12 -26.95 26.99 23.21
CA ILE A 12 -27.92 26.07 22.60
C ILE A 12 -27.43 25.59 21.23
N ILE A 13 -26.87 26.48 20.39
CA ILE A 13 -26.34 26.11 19.07
C ILE A 13 -25.18 25.11 19.21
N ILE A 14 -24.26 25.34 20.16
CA ILE A 14 -23.14 24.43 20.41
C ILE A 14 -23.64 23.06 20.90
N LEU A 15 -24.62 23.03 21.80
CA LEU A 15 -25.24 21.78 22.27
C LEU A 15 -25.93 21.02 21.14
N LEU A 16 -26.62 21.70 20.23
CA LEU A 16 -27.27 21.08 19.07
C LEU A 16 -26.25 20.50 18.08
N ILE A 17 -25.11 21.16 17.86
CA ILE A 17 -24.03 20.64 17.00
C ILE A 17 -23.41 19.38 17.62
N ILE A 18 -23.17 19.38 18.94
CA ILE A 18 -22.61 18.23 19.65
C ILE A 18 -23.61 17.05 19.66
N TRP A 19 -24.89 17.31 19.92
CA TRP A 19 -25.93 16.27 19.89
C TRP A 19 -26.21 15.72 18.48
N GLY A 20 -26.17 16.58 17.45
CA GLY A 20 -26.38 16.16 16.06
C GLY A 20 -25.31 15.16 15.57
N ARG A 21 -24.07 15.28 16.06
CA ARG A 21 -22.97 14.34 15.75
C ARG A 21 -23.15 12.96 16.40
N ILE A 22 -23.93 12.86 17.49
CA ILE A 22 -24.14 11.60 18.22
C ILE A 22 -25.34 10.82 17.64
N LEU A 23 -26.39 11.52 17.19
CA LEU A 23 -27.61 10.88 16.69
C LEU A 23 -27.53 10.43 15.22
N PHE A 24 -26.55 10.91 14.46
CA PHE A 24 -26.36 10.55 13.05
C PHE A 24 -25.20 9.55 12.87
N LYS A 25 -25.26 8.40 13.54
CA LYS A 25 -24.48 7.23 13.09
C LYS A 25 -25.21 6.63 11.89
N PRO A 26 -24.64 6.64 10.67
CA PRO A 26 -25.25 5.95 9.55
C PRO A 26 -25.38 4.47 9.89
N THR A 27 -26.61 3.97 9.94
CA THR A 27 -26.89 2.54 10.05
C THR A 27 -26.23 1.82 8.88
N PRO A 28 -25.43 0.77 9.11
CA PRO A 28 -24.87 -0.03 8.02
C PRO A 28 -26.03 -0.69 7.28
N THR A 29 -26.26 -0.25 6.05
CA THR A 29 -27.20 -0.92 5.14
C THR A 29 -26.57 -2.23 4.71
N THR A 30 -26.97 -3.33 5.35
CA THR A 30 -26.62 -4.68 4.92
C THR A 30 -27.32 -4.96 3.60
N THR A 31 -26.64 -4.69 2.49
CA THR A 31 -27.08 -5.14 1.16
C THR A 31 -26.86 -6.65 1.07
N THR A 32 -27.92 -7.42 1.32
CA THR A 32 -27.94 -8.86 1.08
C THR A 32 -27.91 -9.10 -0.44
N ILE A 33 -26.72 -9.36 -0.98
CA ILE A 33 -26.57 -9.79 -2.37
C ILE A 33 -26.93 -11.28 -2.43
N THR A 34 -28.10 -11.58 -2.99
CA THR A 34 -28.51 -12.96 -3.29
C THR A 34 -27.77 -13.44 -4.53
N LEU A 35 -26.66 -14.17 -4.33
CA LEU A 35 -25.94 -14.85 -5.41
C LEU A 35 -26.67 -16.15 -5.76
N THR A 36 -27.45 -16.13 -6.83
CA THR A 36 -27.88 -17.36 -7.52
C THR A 36 -26.72 -17.89 -8.35
N SER A 37 -25.99 -18.87 -7.82
CA SER A 37 -24.97 -19.62 -8.53
C SER A 37 -25.63 -20.64 -9.45
N THR A 38 -25.66 -20.37 -10.76
CA THR A 38 -25.96 -21.36 -11.78
C THR A 38 -24.71 -22.22 -12.01
N THR A 39 -24.77 -23.46 -11.54
CA THR A 39 -23.73 -24.48 -11.71
C THR A 39 -23.78 -25.03 -13.13
N THR A 40 -22.86 -24.58 -13.99
CA THR A 40 -22.50 -25.31 -15.22
C THR A 40 -21.28 -26.21 -14.93
N PRO A 41 -21.35 -27.52 -15.23
CA PRO A 41 -20.21 -28.41 -15.08
C PRO A 41 -19.23 -28.18 -16.23
N ILE A 42 -18.06 -27.62 -15.92
CA ILE A 42 -16.93 -27.56 -16.85
C ILE A 42 -16.02 -28.75 -16.54
N THR A 43 -16.08 -29.74 -17.43
CA THR A 43 -15.13 -30.85 -17.49
C THR A 43 -13.85 -30.35 -18.16
N THR A 44 -12.82 -30.04 -17.38
CA THR A 44 -11.45 -29.87 -17.88
C THR A 44 -10.57 -30.98 -17.34
N THR A 45 -10.41 -32.00 -18.19
CA THR A 45 -9.39 -33.03 -18.09
C THR A 45 -8.03 -32.38 -18.34
N THR A 46 -7.18 -32.28 -17.31
CA THR A 46 -5.77 -31.90 -17.50
C THR A 46 -4.91 -32.93 -16.79
N THR A 47 -4.44 -33.89 -17.59
CA THR A 47 -3.41 -34.87 -17.28
C THR A 47 -2.08 -34.16 -17.05
N HIS A 48 -1.59 -34.17 -15.81
CA HIS A 48 -0.19 -33.83 -15.49
C HIS A 48 0.63 -35.10 -15.33
N PRO A 49 1.74 -35.28 -16.09
CA PRO A 49 2.68 -36.35 -15.86
C PRO A 49 3.57 -36.05 -14.65
N ASN A 50 3.66 -37.06 -13.80
CA ASN A 50 4.57 -37.24 -12.67
C ASN A 50 5.98 -37.53 -13.20
N LEU A 51 7.03 -36.79 -12.81
CA LEU A 51 8.36 -37.39 -12.60
C LEU A 51 9.41 -36.45 -11.98
N SER A 52 10.23 -37.09 -11.13
CA SER A 52 11.64 -36.82 -10.84
C SER A 52 11.96 -36.06 -9.55
N THR A 53 12.01 -36.86 -8.49
CA THR A 53 13.07 -36.88 -7.47
C THR A 53 14.48 -36.66 -8.04
N THR A 54 15.20 -35.68 -7.50
CA THR A 54 16.67 -35.59 -7.61
C THR A 54 17.30 -35.20 -6.27
N THR A 55 17.79 -36.24 -5.60
CA THR A 55 19.01 -36.38 -4.82
C THR A 55 19.85 -35.12 -4.57
N SER A 56 19.93 -34.73 -3.30
CA SER A 56 20.87 -33.76 -2.74
C SER A 56 22.29 -34.33 -2.66
N LEU A 57 23.29 -33.62 -3.19
CA LEU A 57 24.70 -33.77 -2.82
C LEU A 57 25.16 -32.56 -1.98
N PRO A 58 26.00 -32.75 -0.95
CA PRO A 58 26.60 -31.65 -0.21
C PRO A 58 27.75 -31.02 -0.99
N ILE A 59 27.67 -29.71 -1.23
CA ILE A 59 28.76 -28.92 -1.81
C ILE A 59 29.58 -28.35 -0.65
N THR A 60 30.81 -28.86 -0.48
CA THR A 60 31.82 -28.30 0.41
C THR A 60 32.49 -27.11 -0.28
N ILE A 61 32.21 -25.89 0.17
CA ILE A 61 32.85 -24.67 -0.33
C ILE A 61 34.02 -24.34 0.60
N LEU A 62 35.26 -24.43 0.09
CA LEU A 62 36.45 -23.85 0.73
C LEU A 62 36.38 -22.32 0.61
N LEU A 63 36.40 -21.63 1.74
CA LEU A 63 36.63 -20.17 1.81
C LEU A 63 38.13 -19.86 1.75
N PRO A 64 38.59 -18.94 0.89
CA PRO A 64 39.83 -18.22 1.12
C PRO A 64 39.60 -17.01 2.03
N ASN A 65 40.47 -16.91 3.04
CA ASN A 65 40.56 -15.86 4.03
C ASN A 65 40.91 -14.51 3.37
N ILE A 66 39.98 -13.57 3.33
CA ILE A 66 40.19 -12.21 2.85
C ILE A 66 40.40 -11.27 4.04
N THR A 67 41.68 -10.96 4.27
CA THR A 67 42.15 -9.94 5.21
C THR A 67 41.59 -8.57 4.82
N THR A 68 40.63 -8.07 5.59
CA THR A 68 40.04 -6.75 5.40
C THR A 68 40.89 -5.71 6.12
N THR A 69 41.66 -4.94 5.36
CA THR A 69 42.36 -3.75 5.88
C THR A 69 41.40 -2.57 5.81
N SER A 70 40.81 -2.20 6.95
CA SER A 70 39.92 -1.06 7.09
C SER A 70 40.73 0.24 6.99
N THR A 71 40.63 0.93 5.85
CA THR A 71 41.02 2.34 5.73
C THR A 71 39.76 3.17 5.56
N THR A 72 39.42 3.90 6.62
CA THR A 72 38.33 4.88 6.67
C THR A 72 38.72 6.13 5.89
N THR A 73 38.26 6.23 4.64
CA THR A 73 38.22 7.49 3.88
C THR A 73 36.79 7.74 3.43
N THR A 74 36.13 8.68 4.11
CA THR A 74 34.79 9.20 3.81
C THR A 74 34.79 9.92 2.46
N THR A 75 34.42 9.17 1.43
CA THR A 75 33.88 9.69 0.16
C THR A 75 32.67 8.81 -0.14
N PRO A 76 31.50 9.35 -0.57
CA PRO A 76 30.28 8.57 -0.69
C PRO A 76 30.48 7.49 -1.75
N THR A 77 30.66 6.26 -1.30
CA THR A 77 30.87 5.12 -2.17
C THR A 77 29.58 4.88 -2.93
N THR A 78 29.65 5.15 -4.23
CA THR A 78 28.71 4.71 -5.27
C THR A 78 28.45 3.21 -5.11
N ILE A 79 27.40 2.86 -4.37
CA ILE A 79 26.77 1.55 -4.49
C ILE A 79 26.16 1.55 -5.90
N SER A 80 26.58 0.57 -6.71
CA SER A 80 26.15 0.34 -8.08
C SER A 80 24.67 -0.12 -8.17
N GLY A 81 23.76 0.62 -7.52
CA GLY A 81 22.36 0.65 -7.90
C GLY A 81 22.17 1.61 -9.06
N PRO A 82 21.10 1.47 -9.86
CA PRO A 82 20.70 2.54 -10.77
C PRO A 82 20.59 3.84 -9.95
N PRO A 83 21.03 4.99 -10.50
CA PRO A 83 20.93 6.27 -9.80
C PRO A 83 19.49 6.44 -9.30
N TYR A 84 19.33 6.61 -7.99
CA TYR A 84 18.03 6.91 -7.40
C TYR A 84 17.69 8.33 -7.81
N ILE A 85 17.05 8.49 -8.96
CA ILE A 85 16.63 9.81 -9.44
C ILE A 85 15.45 10.23 -8.56
N ASP A 86 15.70 11.26 -7.78
CA ASP A 86 14.74 11.89 -6.89
C ASP A 86 13.84 12.80 -7.72
N TYR A 87 12.87 12.22 -8.42
CA TYR A 87 11.89 12.98 -9.20
C TYR A 87 10.92 13.72 -8.26
N SER A 88 10.55 14.93 -8.67
CA SER A 88 9.36 15.65 -8.22
C SER A 88 8.10 15.22 -8.99
N PRO A 89 6.89 15.47 -8.46
CA PRO A 89 5.65 15.16 -9.18
C PRO A 89 5.54 15.85 -10.55
N ASP A 90 6.01 17.09 -10.67
CA ASP A 90 5.96 17.85 -11.91
C ASP A 90 6.88 17.23 -12.98
N GLU A 91 8.08 16.77 -12.60
CA GLU A 91 8.97 16.06 -13.51
C GLU A 91 8.39 14.72 -13.97
N CYS A 92 7.61 14.02 -13.13
CA CYS A 92 6.90 12.82 -13.57
C CYS A 92 5.88 13.14 -14.68
N ALA A 93 5.19 14.29 -14.60
CA ALA A 93 4.19 14.70 -15.58
C ALA A 93 4.79 14.88 -16.99
N GLU A 94 6.05 15.30 -17.08
CA GLU A 94 6.77 15.51 -18.34
C GLU A 94 7.22 14.21 -19.02
N ILE A 95 7.13 13.06 -18.34
CA ILE A 95 7.53 11.77 -18.91
C ILE A 95 6.51 11.32 -19.98
N GLU A 96 6.99 11.21 -21.23
CA GLU A 96 6.17 10.79 -22.37
C GLU A 96 5.66 9.34 -22.25
N SER A 97 6.52 8.42 -21.80
CA SER A 97 6.16 7.02 -21.61
C SER A 97 5.22 6.87 -20.42
N THR A 98 3.97 6.48 -20.69
CA THR A 98 2.95 6.23 -19.64
C THR A 98 3.43 5.25 -18.59
N HIS A 99 4.13 4.18 -18.99
CA HIS A 99 4.69 3.20 -18.07
C HIS A 99 5.73 3.82 -17.12
N ASN A 100 6.62 4.66 -17.66
CA ASN A 100 7.67 5.30 -16.87
C ASN A 100 7.08 6.37 -15.96
N ARG A 101 6.13 7.16 -16.46
CA ARG A 101 5.38 8.14 -15.68
C ARG A 101 4.63 7.50 -14.51
N ASP A 102 3.88 6.44 -14.78
CA ASP A 102 3.15 5.69 -13.75
C ASP A 102 4.10 5.15 -12.68
N SER A 103 5.27 4.65 -13.09
CA SER A 103 6.30 4.16 -12.16
C SER A 103 6.94 5.29 -11.36
N CYS A 104 7.10 6.48 -11.97
CA CYS A 104 7.58 7.69 -11.31
C CYS A 104 6.65 8.11 -10.17
N TYR A 105 5.35 8.29 -10.48
CA TYR A 105 4.34 8.63 -9.46
C TYR A 105 4.25 7.56 -8.37
N HIS A 106 4.31 6.28 -8.73
CA HIS A 106 4.31 5.19 -7.75
C HIS A 106 5.45 5.31 -6.74
N ASN A 107 6.67 5.57 -7.22
CA ASN A 107 7.84 5.68 -6.36
C ASN A 107 7.75 6.88 -5.41
N ILE A 108 7.32 8.05 -5.92
CA ILE A 108 7.12 9.25 -5.10
C ILE A 108 6.03 9.01 -4.06
N ALA A 109 4.87 8.48 -4.47
CA ALA A 109 3.75 8.17 -3.58
C ALA A 109 4.17 7.26 -2.43
N VAL A 110 4.92 6.19 -2.72
CA VAL A 110 5.43 5.26 -1.69
C VAL A 110 6.50 5.92 -0.84
N ARG A 111 7.44 6.68 -1.42
CA ARG A 111 8.49 7.39 -0.68
C ARG A 111 7.88 8.31 0.36
N ASP A 112 6.95 9.16 -0.08
CA ASP A 112 6.37 10.26 0.69
C ASP A 112 5.12 9.85 1.47
N GLN A 113 4.67 8.60 1.31
CA GLN A 113 3.48 8.04 1.93
C GLN A 113 2.20 8.81 1.57
N ASP A 114 2.15 9.37 0.37
CA ASP A 114 1.04 10.16 -0.16
C ASP A 114 0.29 9.36 -1.23
N SER A 115 -0.89 8.84 -0.87
CA SER A 115 -1.71 8.06 -1.78
C SER A 115 -2.43 8.91 -2.83
N SER A 116 -2.48 10.25 -2.66
CA SER A 116 -3.12 11.14 -3.63
C SER A 116 -2.35 11.14 -4.96
N LEU A 117 -1.02 11.00 -4.91
CA LEU A 117 -0.17 10.88 -6.09
C LEU A 117 -0.43 9.61 -6.92
N CYS A 118 -1.00 8.56 -6.32
CA CYS A 118 -1.41 7.38 -7.08
C CYS A 118 -2.56 7.69 -8.06
N GLN A 119 -3.32 8.79 -7.88
CA GLN A 119 -4.40 9.18 -8.79
C GLN A 119 -3.89 9.62 -10.16
N GLU A 120 -2.63 10.06 -10.24
CA GLU A 120 -1.98 10.45 -11.50
C GLU A 120 -1.55 9.25 -12.35
N ILE A 121 -1.65 8.03 -11.80
CA ILE A 121 -1.34 6.78 -12.50
C ILE A 121 -2.50 6.40 -13.42
N VAL A 122 -2.21 6.32 -14.72
CA VAL A 122 -3.21 6.06 -15.76
C VAL A 122 -3.64 4.59 -15.74
N ASN A 123 -2.69 3.66 -15.57
CA ASN A 123 -3.01 2.25 -15.53
C ASN A 123 -3.68 1.87 -14.20
N GLU A 124 -4.94 1.43 -14.25
CA GLU A 124 -5.73 1.15 -13.05
C GLU A 124 -5.11 0.08 -12.14
N GLN A 125 -4.56 -0.98 -12.72
CA GLN A 125 -3.90 -2.04 -11.94
C GLN A 125 -2.67 -1.49 -11.21
N ARG A 126 -1.89 -0.62 -11.85
CA ARG A 126 -0.74 0.06 -11.21
C ARG A 126 -1.18 1.04 -10.15
N ARG A 127 -2.31 1.73 -10.34
CA ARG A 127 -2.90 2.62 -9.36
C ARG A 127 -3.30 1.85 -8.10
N ASP A 128 -3.98 0.72 -8.23
CA ASP A 128 -4.37 -0.12 -7.09
C ASP A 128 -3.16 -0.68 -6.35
N ILE A 129 -2.12 -1.09 -7.08
CA ILE A 129 -0.83 -1.51 -6.51
C ILE A 129 -0.17 -0.35 -5.76
N CYS A 130 -0.20 0.86 -6.33
CA CYS A 130 0.33 2.07 -5.69
C CYS A 130 -0.36 2.38 -4.37
N ILE A 131 -1.69 2.46 -4.39
CA ILE A 131 -2.49 2.71 -3.19
C ILE A 131 -2.19 1.64 -2.13
N SER A 132 -2.19 0.37 -2.53
CA SER A 132 -1.89 -0.75 -1.63
C SER A 132 -0.49 -0.64 -1.01
N ALA A 133 0.52 -0.27 -1.79
CA ALA A 133 1.91 -0.12 -1.33
C ALA A 133 2.06 1.04 -0.35
N VAL A 134 1.42 2.20 -0.62
CA VAL A 134 1.41 3.36 0.27
C VAL A 134 0.78 2.99 1.61
N ILE A 135 -0.43 2.42 1.59
CA ILE A 135 -1.15 2.02 2.80
C ILE A 135 -0.36 0.97 3.59
N MET A 136 0.19 -0.05 2.92
CA MET A 136 1.04 -1.05 3.56
C MET A 136 2.25 -0.42 4.26
N LYS A 137 2.96 0.51 3.60
CA LYS A 137 4.11 1.20 4.20
C LYS A 137 3.69 2.01 5.43
N ILE A 138 2.55 2.70 5.38
CA ILE A 138 2.02 3.44 6.53
C ILE A 138 1.62 2.47 7.66
N ALA A 139 0.91 1.39 7.37
CA ALA A 139 0.48 0.40 8.34
C ALA A 139 1.67 -0.22 9.08
N VAL A 140 2.70 -0.67 8.35
CA VAL A 140 3.91 -1.30 8.92
C VAL A 140 4.72 -0.29 9.74
N SER A 141 4.95 0.93 9.24
CA SER A 141 5.71 1.95 9.96
C SER A 141 5.00 2.45 11.22
N SER A 142 3.67 2.48 11.22
CA SER A 142 2.86 2.88 12.38
C SER A 142 2.42 1.72 13.27
N GLN A 143 2.75 0.47 12.93
CA GLN A 143 2.28 -0.73 13.63
C GLN A 143 0.75 -0.78 13.81
N ASN A 144 0.01 -0.30 12.80
CA ASN A 144 -1.44 -0.17 12.85
C ASN A 144 -2.10 -1.16 11.87
N VAL A 145 -2.53 -2.30 12.40
CA VAL A 145 -3.20 -3.37 11.63
C VAL A 145 -4.50 -2.87 10.98
N SER A 146 -5.23 -1.94 11.60
CA SER A 146 -6.49 -1.44 11.05
C SER A 146 -6.30 -0.75 9.70
N LYS A 147 -5.13 -0.16 9.43
CA LYS A 147 -4.82 0.41 8.12
C LYS A 147 -4.72 -0.64 7.02
N CYS A 148 -4.32 -1.87 7.34
CA CYS A 148 -4.28 -2.94 6.34
C CYS A 148 -5.68 -3.19 5.72
N GLU A 149 -6.76 -2.98 6.47
CA GLU A 149 -8.14 -3.16 5.96
C GLU A 149 -8.50 -2.20 4.83
N GLU A 150 -7.78 -1.08 4.71
CA GLU A 150 -7.97 -0.10 3.63
C GLU A 150 -7.29 -0.53 2.31
N ILE A 151 -6.45 -1.57 2.33
CA ILE A 151 -5.73 -2.05 1.14
C ILE A 151 -6.72 -2.72 0.18
N PRO A 152 -6.88 -2.26 -1.08
CA PRO A 152 -7.86 -2.82 -2.00
C PRO A 152 -7.52 -4.25 -2.46
N LEU A 153 -6.23 -4.57 -2.61
CA LEU A 153 -5.78 -5.89 -3.07
C LEU A 153 -5.67 -6.88 -1.91
N GLU A 154 -6.57 -7.87 -1.87
CA GLU A 154 -6.64 -8.93 -0.83
C GLU A 154 -5.30 -9.60 -0.52
N VAL A 155 -4.51 -9.91 -1.55
CA VAL A 155 -3.20 -10.55 -1.40
C VAL A 155 -2.24 -9.66 -0.62
N ILE A 156 -2.24 -8.35 -0.90
CA ILE A 156 -1.38 -7.39 -0.21
C ILE A 156 -1.93 -7.11 1.19
N ARG A 157 -3.26 -7.03 1.35
CA ARG A 157 -3.92 -6.87 2.64
C ARG A 157 -3.52 -7.97 3.62
N ARG A 158 -3.60 -9.23 3.21
CA ARG A 158 -3.20 -10.37 4.04
C ARG A 158 -1.73 -10.27 4.45
N LYS A 159 -0.85 -10.00 3.48
CA LYS A 159 0.58 -9.82 3.75
C LYS A 159 0.85 -8.68 4.74
N CYS A 160 0.12 -7.57 4.63
CA CYS A 160 0.21 -6.45 5.57
C CYS A 160 -0.14 -6.87 7.01
N ILE A 161 -1.24 -7.61 7.19
CA ILE A 161 -1.67 -8.12 8.49
C ILE A 161 -0.63 -9.08 9.07
N ASP A 162 -0.06 -9.95 8.25
CA ASP A 162 0.95 -10.93 8.68
C ASP A 162 2.28 -10.29 9.09
N LEU A 163 2.64 -9.12 8.53
CA LEU A 163 3.88 -8.41 8.85
C LEU A 163 3.84 -7.64 10.18
N ILE A 164 2.65 -7.38 10.73
CA ILE A 164 2.47 -6.56 11.95
C ILE A 164 2.16 -7.45 13.18
N LYS A 165 1.76 -8.71 12.98
CA LYS A 165 1.45 -9.67 14.06
C LYS A 165 2.70 -10.37 14.58
#